data_AF-A0A388TFC2-F1
#
_entry.id   AF-A0A388TFC2-F1
#
_cell.length_a   1.000
_cell.length_b   1.000
_cell.length_c   1.000
_cell.angle_alpha   90.00
_cell.angle_beta   90.00
_cell.angle_gamma   90.00
#
_symmetry.space_group_name_H-M   'P 1'
#
loop_
_entity.id
_entity.type
_entity.pdbx_description
1 polymer ?
#
loop_
_entity_poly.entity_id
_entity_poly.type
_entity_poly.pdbx_seq_one_letter_code
_entity_poly.pdbx_strand_id
1 'polypeptide(L)'
;MVDSLVGGIYANINKINPETLSAEGKLFLRQYRENLQLSRAIDKNAGNLLAKTISKYHNDKGEDVIPLILELTTVAFHAIEPHRKYAVHVAEYLLLGTIFAALVITEDEAEIKLIVEQTLIGIFTNPIYEFTPTERRKISGLVYQVEAYFAALSFWSRRFGKYKNLIRTALRGGLTEGLEIANAGAEELAAAQQLRQFFWSRCWGRLKFYFNLFWPLFDLNANALLRWVNKTAGITG
;
A
#
# COMPACT_ATOMS: atom_id res chain seq x y z
N MET A 1 -17.32 20.56 9.59
CA MET A 1 -17.83 19.47 8.72
C MET A 1 -16.86 18.27 8.57
N VAL A 2 -15.71 18.26 9.28
CA VAL A 2 -14.73 17.15 9.27
C VAL A 2 -15.03 16.11 10.37
N ASP A 3 -15.67 16.52 11.47
CA ASP A 3 -15.94 15.65 12.64
C ASP A 3 -16.99 14.55 12.38
N SER A 4 -17.94 14.75 11.46
CA SER A 4 -18.93 13.71 11.10
C SER A 4 -18.35 12.60 10.21
N LEU A 5 -17.29 12.91 9.45
CA LEU A 5 -16.69 12.00 8.49
C LEU A 5 -15.74 11.01 9.15
N VAL A 6 -14.83 11.50 9.99
CA VAL A 6 -13.94 10.65 10.79
C VAL A 6 -14.76 9.82 11.78
N GLY A 7 -15.83 10.39 12.34
CA GLY A 7 -16.80 9.66 13.15
C GLY A 7 -17.50 8.53 12.39
N GLY A 8 -17.85 8.73 11.11
CA GLY A 8 -18.44 7.69 10.25
C GLY A 8 -17.49 6.53 9.96
N ILE A 9 -16.21 6.82 9.66
CA ILE A 9 -15.16 5.81 9.47
C ILE A 9 -14.90 5.05 10.77
N TYR A 10 -14.80 5.77 11.89
CA TYR A 10 -14.62 5.18 13.22
C TYR A 10 -15.82 4.29 13.62
N ALA A 11 -17.04 4.69 13.27
CA ALA A 11 -18.22 3.86 13.49
C ALA A 11 -18.18 2.59 12.62
N ASN A 12 -17.70 2.66 11.37
CA ASN A 12 -17.67 1.50 10.49
C ASN A 12 -16.60 0.48 10.90
N ILE A 13 -15.40 0.95 11.24
CA ILE A 13 -14.33 0.06 11.72
C ILE A 13 -14.70 -0.64 13.04
N ASN A 14 -15.60 -0.07 13.85
CA ASN A 14 -16.12 -0.69 15.06
C ASN A 14 -17.13 -1.83 14.80
N LYS A 15 -17.69 -1.93 13.59
CA LYS A 15 -18.57 -3.05 13.20
C LYS A 15 -17.80 -4.33 12.89
N ILE A 16 -16.50 -4.24 12.63
CA ILE A 16 -15.64 -5.39 12.36
C ILE A 16 -15.57 -6.24 13.63
N ASN A 17 -16.05 -7.49 13.55
CA ASN A 17 -15.94 -8.48 14.61
C ASN A 17 -14.47 -8.90 14.76
N PRO A 18 -13.79 -8.57 15.88
CA PRO A 18 -12.38 -8.93 16.05
C PRO A 18 -12.14 -10.43 16.05
N GLU A 19 -13.12 -11.24 16.47
CA GLU A 19 -12.98 -12.70 16.59
C GLU A 19 -12.86 -13.44 15.25
N THR A 20 -13.16 -12.77 14.14
CA THR A 20 -12.96 -13.32 12.79
C THR A 20 -11.55 -13.03 12.24
N LEU A 21 -10.69 -12.35 13.00
CA LEU A 21 -9.35 -11.95 12.57
C LEU A 21 -8.25 -12.78 13.26
N SER A 22 -7.12 -12.91 12.57
CA SER A 22 -5.87 -13.39 13.17
C SER A 22 -5.43 -12.55 14.38
N ALA A 23 -4.49 -13.05 15.18
CA ALA A 23 -3.95 -12.28 16.31
C ALA A 23 -3.34 -10.93 15.85
N GLU A 24 -2.67 -10.94 14.71
CA GLU A 24 -2.10 -9.77 14.06
C GLU A 24 -3.16 -8.84 13.50
N GLY A 25 -4.23 -9.38 12.90
CA GLY A 25 -5.38 -8.59 12.46
C GLY A 25 -6.11 -7.92 13.61
N LYS A 26 -6.29 -8.60 14.74
CA LYS A 26 -6.84 -7.99 15.97
C LYS A 26 -5.97 -6.82 16.44
N LEU A 27 -4.65 -7.00 16.45
CA LEU A 27 -3.71 -5.95 16.84
C LEU A 27 -3.74 -4.76 15.86
N PHE A 28 -3.74 -5.05 14.55
CA PHE A 28 -3.87 -4.06 13.50
C PHE A 28 -5.17 -3.27 13.65
N LEU A 29 -6.31 -3.96 13.80
CA LEU A 29 -7.61 -3.33 13.98
C LEU A 29 -7.63 -2.39 15.20
N ARG A 30 -7.04 -2.82 16.31
CA ARG A 30 -6.91 -2.00 17.53
C ARG A 30 -6.08 -0.75 17.28
N GLN A 31 -4.88 -0.90 16.73
CA GLN A 31 -3.97 0.22 16.44
C GLN A 31 -4.54 1.16 15.38
N TYR A 32 -5.30 0.63 14.41
CA TYR A 32 -5.94 1.46 13.40
C TYR A 32 -7.07 2.31 14.00
N ARG A 33 -7.87 1.74 14.90
CA ARG A 33 -8.89 2.47 15.68
C ARG A 33 -8.25 3.59 16.52
N GLU A 34 -7.18 3.29 17.25
CA GLU A 34 -6.43 4.28 18.06
C GLU A 34 -5.89 5.42 17.18
N ASN A 35 -5.26 5.09 16.05
CA ASN A 35 -4.69 6.08 15.13
C ASN A 35 -5.74 6.98 14.50
N LEU A 36 -6.91 6.44 14.16
CA LEU A 36 -8.04 7.21 13.63
C LEU A 36 -8.58 8.22 14.66
N GLN A 37 -8.64 7.83 15.94
CA GLN A 37 -9.04 8.74 17.02
C GLN A 37 -8.03 9.87 17.23
N LEU A 38 -6.74 9.55 17.22
CA LEU A 38 -5.66 10.50 17.57
C LEU A 38 -5.31 11.47 16.43
N SER A 39 -5.10 10.94 15.22
CA SER A 39 -4.50 11.71 14.13
C SER A 39 -5.49 12.11 13.04
N ARG A 40 -6.67 11.49 13.00
CA ARG A 40 -7.69 11.66 11.95
C ARG A 40 -7.19 11.43 10.51
N ALA A 41 -5.99 10.87 10.34
CA ALA A 41 -5.42 10.49 9.05
C ALA A 41 -5.82 9.04 8.74
N ILE A 42 -6.62 8.84 7.71
CA ILE A 42 -7.21 7.52 7.41
C ILE A 42 -6.28 6.69 6.52
N ASP A 43 -5.70 7.33 5.52
CA ASP A 43 -4.96 6.72 4.42
C ASP A 43 -3.52 6.32 4.81
N LYS A 44 -2.75 7.27 5.32
CA LYS A 44 -1.34 7.09 5.71
C LYS A 44 -1.18 6.06 6.83
N ASN A 45 -2.11 6.05 7.77
CA ASN A 45 -2.06 5.17 8.93
C ASN A 45 -2.26 3.71 8.53
N ALA A 46 -3.15 3.43 7.58
CA ALA A 46 -3.37 2.07 7.09
C ALA A 46 -2.09 1.49 6.47
N GLY A 47 -1.42 2.23 5.58
CA GLY A 47 -0.18 1.78 4.94
C GLY A 47 0.98 1.57 5.90
N ASN A 48 1.20 2.52 6.81
CA ASN A 48 2.25 2.43 7.83
C ASN A 48 2.02 1.25 8.78
N LEU A 49 0.79 1.10 9.23
CA LEU A 49 0.42 0.04 10.15
C LEU A 49 0.54 -1.34 9.49
N LEU A 50 0.16 -1.45 8.21
CA LEU A 50 0.30 -2.66 7.43
C LEU A 50 1.78 -3.05 7.34
N ALA A 51 2.64 -2.10 6.95
CA ALA A 51 4.07 -2.36 6.82
C ALA A 51 4.69 -2.83 8.14
N LYS A 52 4.38 -2.15 9.25
CA LYS A 52 4.86 -2.52 10.58
C LYS A 52 4.39 -3.91 11.00
N THR A 53 3.13 -4.23 10.75
CA THR A 53 2.52 -5.49 11.16
C THR A 53 3.12 -6.66 10.40
N ILE A 54 3.25 -6.54 9.07
CA ILE A 54 3.85 -7.58 8.22
C ILE A 54 5.32 -7.77 8.55
N SER A 55 6.10 -6.70 8.67
CA SER A 55 7.52 -6.82 9.00
C SER A 55 7.73 -7.48 10.37
N LYS A 56 6.89 -7.15 11.36
CA LYS A 56 6.95 -7.81 12.66
C LYS A 56 6.55 -9.29 12.55
N TYR A 57 5.45 -9.60 11.88
CA TYR A 57 4.99 -10.98 11.70
C TYR A 57 6.06 -11.87 11.06
N HIS A 58 6.65 -11.39 9.97
CA HIS A 58 7.70 -12.13 9.27
C HIS A 58 8.94 -12.32 10.14
N ASN A 59 9.37 -11.28 10.87
CA ASN A 59 10.54 -11.40 11.77
C ASN A 59 10.28 -12.33 12.96
N ASP A 60 9.06 -12.35 13.49
CA ASP A 60 8.71 -13.13 14.68
C ASP A 60 8.41 -14.60 14.34
N LYS A 61 7.78 -14.87 13.18
CA LYS A 61 7.30 -16.21 12.80
C LYS A 61 7.99 -16.83 11.58
N GLY A 62 8.56 -16.03 10.69
CA GLY A 62 9.14 -16.52 9.42
C GLY A 62 8.12 -17.15 8.46
N GLU A 63 6.83 -16.87 8.66
CA GLU A 63 5.73 -17.45 7.87
C GLU A 63 5.39 -16.60 6.64
N ASP A 64 4.62 -17.21 5.72
CA ASP A 64 4.05 -16.53 4.56
C ASP A 64 3.17 -15.35 5.00
N VAL A 65 3.49 -14.17 4.48
CA VAL A 65 2.82 -12.90 4.80
C VAL A 65 1.59 -12.64 3.93
N ILE A 66 1.37 -13.39 2.84
CA ILE A 66 0.26 -13.15 1.91
C ILE A 66 -1.12 -13.22 2.59
N PRO A 67 -1.45 -14.26 3.38
CA PRO A 67 -2.75 -14.33 4.05
C PRO A 67 -2.99 -13.12 4.95
N LEU A 68 -1.95 -12.68 5.66
CA LEU A 68 -2.02 -11.51 6.52
C LEU A 68 -2.23 -10.23 5.71
N ILE A 69 -1.51 -10.03 4.61
CA ILE A 69 -1.69 -8.87 3.71
C ILE A 69 -3.15 -8.74 3.25
N LEU A 70 -3.77 -9.86 2.83
CA LEU A 70 -5.16 -9.86 2.36
C LEU A 70 -6.16 -9.55 3.48
N GLU A 71 -5.92 -10.09 4.68
CA GLU A 71 -6.71 -9.77 5.87
C GLU A 71 -6.62 -8.27 6.22
N LEU A 72 -5.40 -7.72 6.31
CA LEU A 72 -5.18 -6.32 6.67
C LEU A 72 -5.73 -5.35 5.61
N THR A 73 -5.61 -5.70 4.34
CA THR A 73 -6.20 -4.94 3.22
C THR A 73 -7.72 -4.89 3.34
N THR A 74 -8.34 -6.02 3.69
CA THR A 74 -9.79 -6.10 3.90
C THR A 74 -10.25 -5.27 5.08
N VAL A 75 -9.53 -5.30 6.21
CA VAL A 75 -9.81 -4.44 7.36
C VAL A 75 -9.71 -2.96 6.97
N ALA A 76 -8.69 -2.59 6.20
CA ALA A 76 -8.49 -1.21 5.75
C ALA A 76 -9.63 -0.71 4.86
N PHE A 77 -10.10 -1.51 3.90
CA PHE A 77 -11.24 -1.14 3.04
C PHE A 77 -12.57 -1.17 3.76
N HIS A 78 -12.78 -2.12 4.68
CA HIS A 78 -13.99 -2.14 5.49
C HIS A 78 -14.12 -0.85 6.31
N ALA A 79 -13.04 -0.27 6.81
CA ALA A 79 -13.09 1.00 7.53
C ALA A 79 -13.65 2.16 6.68
N ILE A 80 -13.35 2.18 5.38
CA ILE A 80 -13.66 3.31 4.48
C ILE A 80 -14.79 3.05 3.47
N GLU A 81 -15.39 1.86 3.49
CA GLU A 81 -16.47 1.45 2.60
C GLU A 81 -17.60 2.49 2.42
N PRO A 82 -18.17 3.11 3.47
CA PRO A 82 -19.19 4.16 3.32
C PRO A 82 -18.63 5.50 2.78
N HIS A 83 -17.30 5.62 2.67
CA HIS A 83 -16.58 6.83 2.30
C HIS A 83 -15.62 6.59 1.12
N ARG A 84 -16.18 6.04 0.03
CA ARG A 84 -15.54 5.68 -1.24
C ARG A 84 -14.48 6.65 -1.78
N LYS A 85 -14.63 7.96 -1.53
CA LYS A 85 -13.65 8.99 -1.91
C LYS A 85 -12.22 8.73 -1.40
N TYR A 86 -12.06 7.92 -0.35
CA TYR A 86 -10.75 7.56 0.20
C TYR A 86 -10.14 6.28 -0.39
N ALA A 87 -10.88 5.51 -1.16
CA ALA A 87 -10.46 4.17 -1.59
C ALA A 87 -9.15 4.18 -2.40
N VAL A 88 -8.99 5.15 -3.30
CA VAL A 88 -7.75 5.31 -4.08
C VAL A 88 -6.57 5.70 -3.19
N HIS A 89 -6.79 6.55 -2.18
CA HIS A 89 -5.73 6.95 -1.25
C HIS A 89 -5.33 5.80 -0.33
N VAL A 90 -6.29 5.04 0.21
CA VAL A 90 -6.01 3.86 1.02
C VAL A 90 -5.27 2.81 0.19
N ALA A 91 -5.73 2.52 -1.04
CA ALA A 91 -5.03 1.63 -1.96
C ALA A 91 -3.57 2.06 -2.20
N GLU A 92 -3.32 3.35 -2.39
CA GLU A 92 -1.97 3.89 -2.56
C GLU A 92 -1.08 3.60 -1.36
N TYR A 93 -1.55 3.89 -0.15
CA TYR A 93 -0.73 3.74 1.05
C TYR A 93 -0.55 2.29 1.45
N LEU A 94 -1.55 1.42 1.24
CA LEU A 94 -1.39 -0.02 1.40
C LEU A 94 -0.31 -0.54 0.45
N LEU A 95 -0.38 -0.18 -0.85
CA LEU A 95 0.59 -0.61 -1.85
C LEU A 95 2.01 -0.13 -1.54
N LEU A 96 2.17 1.15 -1.20
CA LEU A 96 3.48 1.69 -0.78
C LEU A 96 3.99 0.99 0.48
N GLY A 97 3.13 0.83 1.50
CA GLY A 97 3.46 0.14 2.75
C GLY A 97 3.95 -1.28 2.51
N THR A 98 3.23 -2.04 1.67
CA THR A 98 3.62 -3.41 1.33
C THR A 98 4.94 -3.45 0.57
N ILE A 99 5.15 -2.59 -0.45
CA ILE A 99 6.42 -2.60 -1.19
C ILE A 99 7.59 -2.30 -0.24
N PHE A 100 7.44 -1.34 0.67
CA PHE A 100 8.49 -1.06 1.65
C PHE A 100 8.72 -2.23 2.61
N ALA A 101 7.66 -2.86 3.10
CA ALA A 101 7.78 -4.03 3.97
C ALA A 101 8.48 -5.19 3.26
N ALA A 102 8.08 -5.52 2.02
CA ALA A 102 8.68 -6.57 1.20
C ALA A 102 10.20 -6.38 1.07
N LEU A 103 10.63 -5.15 0.77
CA LEU A 103 12.04 -4.80 0.61
C LEU A 103 12.83 -4.76 1.92
N VAL A 104 12.16 -4.77 3.06
CA VAL A 104 12.77 -4.86 4.40
C VAL A 104 12.89 -6.31 4.86
N ILE A 105 11.86 -7.12 4.61
CA ILE A 105 11.78 -8.49 5.13
C ILE A 105 12.60 -9.50 4.32
N THR A 106 12.73 -9.30 3.01
CA THR A 106 13.38 -10.28 2.13
C THR A 106 14.24 -9.63 1.05
N GLU A 107 15.19 -10.40 0.51
CA GLU A 107 15.96 -10.05 -0.69
C GLU A 107 15.62 -10.95 -1.89
N ASP A 108 14.78 -11.97 -1.69
CA ASP A 108 14.30 -12.88 -2.72
C ASP A 108 13.36 -12.15 -3.69
N GLU A 109 13.75 -12.09 -4.95
CA GLU A 109 12.98 -11.41 -6.00
C GLU A 109 11.62 -12.07 -6.26
N ALA A 110 11.51 -13.39 -6.11
CA ALA A 110 10.25 -14.09 -6.29
C ALA A 110 9.25 -13.74 -5.18
N GLU A 111 9.72 -13.72 -3.94
CA GLU A 111 8.91 -13.35 -2.77
C GLU A 111 8.49 -11.87 -2.83
N ILE A 112 9.41 -10.95 -3.14
CA ILE A 112 9.09 -9.52 -3.32
C ILE A 112 8.01 -9.34 -4.40
N LYS A 113 8.19 -10.01 -5.55
CA LYS A 113 7.23 -9.93 -6.66
C LYS A 113 5.86 -10.42 -6.23
N LEU A 114 5.79 -11.59 -5.60
CA LEU A 114 4.55 -12.19 -5.14
C LEU A 114 3.82 -11.28 -4.14
N ILE A 115 4.52 -10.74 -3.15
CA ILE A 115 3.95 -9.83 -2.14
C ILE A 115 3.31 -8.59 -2.79
N VAL A 116 4.00 -7.98 -3.75
CA VAL A 116 3.51 -6.78 -4.43
C VAL A 116 2.32 -7.10 -5.35
N GLU A 117 2.39 -8.21 -6.09
CA GLU A 117 1.30 -8.68 -6.96
C GLU A 117 0.04 -8.99 -6.16
N GLN A 118 0.17 -9.80 -5.11
CA GLN A 118 -0.97 -10.22 -4.27
C GLN A 118 -1.59 -9.07 -3.50
N THR A 119 -0.81 -8.06 -3.12
CA THR A 119 -1.39 -6.83 -2.54
C THR A 119 -2.32 -6.14 -3.53
N LEU A 120 -1.88 -6.00 -4.78
CA LEU A 120 -2.67 -5.31 -5.79
C LEU A 120 -3.91 -6.12 -6.19
N ILE A 121 -3.77 -7.43 -6.32
CA ILE A 121 -4.89 -8.36 -6.51
C ILE A 121 -5.88 -8.21 -5.36
N GLY A 122 -5.42 -8.30 -4.10
CA GLY A 122 -6.26 -8.16 -2.90
C GLY A 122 -6.95 -6.80 -2.75
N ILE A 123 -6.40 -5.74 -3.35
CA ILE A 123 -7.10 -4.46 -3.51
C ILE A 123 -8.28 -4.65 -4.49
N PHE A 124 -8.03 -5.14 -5.70
CA PHE A 124 -9.09 -5.28 -6.72
C PHE A 124 -10.18 -6.29 -6.37
N THR A 125 -9.81 -7.37 -5.69
CA THR A 125 -10.70 -8.49 -5.36
C THR A 125 -11.26 -8.41 -3.95
N ASN A 126 -11.18 -7.22 -3.33
CA ASN A 126 -11.59 -7.07 -1.95
C ASN A 126 -13.08 -7.41 -1.75
N PRO A 127 -13.44 -8.36 -0.86
CA PRO A 127 -14.82 -8.82 -0.74
C PRO A 127 -15.76 -7.78 -0.11
N ILE A 128 -15.21 -6.75 0.54
CA ILE A 128 -15.98 -5.69 1.20
C ILE A 128 -16.10 -4.45 0.30
N TYR A 129 -15.24 -4.30 -0.70
CA TYR A 129 -15.18 -3.10 -1.52
C TYR A 129 -15.05 -3.45 -3.01
N GLU A 130 -16.17 -3.38 -3.72
CA GLU A 130 -16.17 -3.50 -5.17
C GLU A 130 -15.85 -2.14 -5.81
N PHE A 131 -14.79 -2.08 -6.63
CA PHE A 131 -14.38 -0.86 -7.33
C PHE A 131 -15.22 -0.61 -8.59
N THR A 132 -15.79 0.58 -8.72
CA THR A 132 -16.44 1.01 -9.97
C THR A 132 -15.42 1.13 -11.10
N PRO A 133 -15.85 1.06 -12.38
CA PRO A 133 -14.95 1.24 -13.53
C PRO A 133 -14.11 2.54 -13.45
N THR A 134 -14.72 3.62 -12.94
CA THR A 134 -14.02 4.90 -12.75
C THR A 134 -12.93 4.82 -11.68
N GLU A 135 -13.18 4.12 -10.57
CA GLU A 135 -12.16 3.93 -9.55
C GLU A 135 -11.07 2.95 -10.00
N ARG A 136 -11.42 1.86 -10.71
CA ARG A 136 -10.44 0.94 -11.29
C ARG A 136 -9.46 1.68 -12.19
N ARG A 137 -9.95 2.57 -13.07
CA ARG A 137 -9.11 3.43 -13.90
C ARG A 137 -8.19 4.36 -13.07
N LYS A 138 -8.68 4.88 -11.93
CA LYS A 138 -7.85 5.66 -11.00
C LYS A 138 -6.78 4.80 -10.34
N ILE A 139 -7.08 3.56 -9.97
CA ILE A 139 -6.10 2.60 -9.44
C ILE A 139 -5.06 2.23 -10.49
N SER A 140 -5.46 2.03 -11.76
CA SER A 140 -4.51 1.87 -12.87
C SER A 140 -3.56 3.06 -12.95
N GLY A 141 -4.08 4.29 -12.87
CA GLY A 141 -3.26 5.50 -12.82
C GLY A 141 -2.34 5.55 -11.59
N LEU A 142 -2.84 5.11 -10.44
CA LEU A 142 -2.06 5.00 -9.21
C LEU A 142 -0.87 4.03 -9.36
N VAL A 143 -1.04 2.91 -10.06
CA VAL A 143 0.08 1.99 -10.33
C VAL A 143 1.23 2.73 -11.03
N TYR A 144 0.92 3.52 -12.07
CA TYR A 144 1.94 4.32 -12.76
C TYR A 144 2.51 5.46 -11.91
N GLN A 145 1.72 6.00 -10.98
CA GLN A 145 2.18 6.97 -9.98
C GLN A 145 3.21 6.33 -9.04
N VAL A 146 2.91 5.15 -8.51
CA VAL A 146 3.82 4.39 -7.62
C VAL A 146 5.07 3.94 -8.38
N GLU A 147 4.94 3.46 -9.62
CA GLU A 147 6.09 3.17 -10.49
C GLU A 147 7.02 4.39 -10.63
N ALA A 148 6.45 5.57 -10.85
CA ALA A 148 7.21 6.81 -11.02
C ALA A 148 7.85 7.29 -9.71
N TYR A 149 7.15 7.13 -8.58
CA TYR A 149 7.68 7.37 -7.24
C TYR A 149 8.91 6.48 -6.96
N PHE A 150 8.78 5.17 -7.17
CA PHE A 150 9.89 4.22 -6.98
C PHE A 150 11.02 4.46 -7.97
N ALA A 151 10.73 4.84 -9.20
CA ALA A 151 11.75 5.23 -10.16
C ALA A 151 12.55 6.47 -9.70
N ALA A 152 11.90 7.44 -9.06
CA ALA A 152 12.59 8.58 -8.47
C ALA A 152 13.43 8.15 -7.26
N LEU A 153 12.85 7.36 -6.35
CA LEU A 153 13.56 6.82 -5.18
C LEU A 153 14.79 5.97 -5.57
N SER A 154 14.70 5.20 -6.65
CA SER A 154 15.78 4.36 -7.18
C SER A 154 17.02 5.14 -7.61
N PHE A 155 16.86 6.43 -7.94
CA PHE A 155 17.98 7.32 -8.24
C PHE A 155 18.80 7.65 -6.98
N TRP A 156 18.12 7.74 -5.83
CA TRP A 156 18.72 8.14 -4.55
C TRP A 156 19.16 6.95 -3.68
N SER A 157 18.87 5.71 -4.09
CA SER A 157 19.22 4.51 -3.32
C SER A 157 19.50 3.31 -4.22
N ARG A 158 20.70 2.74 -4.04
CA ARG A 158 21.15 1.55 -4.77
C ARG A 158 20.27 0.32 -4.53
N ARG A 159 19.75 0.13 -3.31
CA ARG A 159 18.84 -0.99 -2.99
C ARG A 159 17.53 -0.86 -3.76
N PHE A 160 16.91 0.32 -3.79
CA PHE A 160 15.70 0.56 -4.60
C PHE A 160 16.01 0.54 -6.10
N GLY A 161 17.22 0.94 -6.50
CA GLY A 161 17.80 0.75 -7.84
C GLY A 161 17.73 -0.68 -8.33
N LYS A 162 18.22 -1.62 -7.51
CA LYS A 162 18.24 -3.07 -7.81
C LYS A 162 16.85 -3.61 -8.14
N TYR A 163 15.85 -3.30 -7.30
CA TYR A 163 14.51 -3.89 -7.41
C TYR A 163 13.53 -3.08 -8.28
N LYS A 164 13.94 -1.97 -8.89
CA LYS A 164 13.05 -1.07 -9.65
C LYS A 164 12.27 -1.79 -10.75
N ASN A 165 12.95 -2.60 -11.56
CA ASN A 165 12.29 -3.30 -12.67
C ASN A 165 11.39 -4.42 -12.15
N LEU A 166 11.81 -5.12 -11.09
CA LEU A 166 11.01 -6.14 -10.42
C LEU A 166 9.68 -5.56 -9.91
N ILE A 167 9.74 -4.46 -9.15
CA ILE A 167 8.55 -3.79 -8.61
C ILE A 167 7.64 -3.31 -9.73
N ARG A 168 8.19 -2.76 -10.82
CA ARG A 168 7.39 -2.38 -11.99
C ARG A 168 6.66 -3.58 -12.59
N THR A 169 7.37 -4.70 -12.79
CA THR A 169 6.77 -5.91 -13.35
C THR A 169 5.67 -6.44 -12.44
N ALA A 170 5.94 -6.53 -11.13
CA ALA A 170 4.98 -6.97 -10.13
C ALA A 170 3.72 -6.10 -10.12
N LEU A 171 3.89 -4.77 -10.11
CA LEU A 171 2.79 -3.83 -10.17
C LEU A 171 1.91 -3.98 -11.42
N ARG A 172 2.52 -4.25 -12.58
CA ARG A 172 1.76 -4.46 -13.83
C ARG A 172 1.11 -5.83 -13.91
N GLY A 173 1.76 -6.86 -13.40
CA GLY A 173 1.22 -8.21 -13.28
C GLY A 173 -0.05 -8.19 -12.42
N GLY A 174 0.07 -7.70 -11.18
CA GLY A 174 -1.06 -7.60 -10.27
C GLY A 174 -2.17 -6.66 -10.76
N LEU A 175 -1.85 -5.61 -11.53
CA LEU A 175 -2.86 -4.73 -12.13
C LEU A 175 -3.69 -5.48 -13.17
N THR A 176 -3.02 -6.23 -14.05
CA THR A 176 -3.68 -6.96 -15.13
C THR A 176 -4.56 -8.05 -14.55
N GLU A 177 -3.99 -8.89 -13.68
CA GLU A 177 -4.72 -9.99 -13.03
C GLU A 177 -5.87 -9.48 -12.15
N GLY A 178 -5.64 -8.42 -11.36
CA GLY A 178 -6.69 -7.82 -10.53
C GLY A 178 -7.86 -7.27 -11.36
N LEU A 179 -7.58 -6.63 -12.50
CA LEU A 179 -8.62 -6.16 -13.42
C LEU A 179 -9.38 -7.29 -14.09
N GLU A 180 -8.68 -8.37 -14.49
CA GLU A 180 -9.30 -9.56 -15.07
C GLU A 180 -10.27 -10.22 -14.08
N ILE A 181 -9.83 -10.44 -12.83
CA ILE A 181 -10.69 -11.03 -11.78
C ILE A 181 -11.87 -10.11 -11.45
N ALA A 182 -11.66 -8.79 -11.49
CA ALA A 182 -12.74 -7.81 -11.33
C ALA A 182 -13.67 -7.71 -12.55
N ASN A 183 -13.53 -8.57 -13.57
CA ASN A 183 -14.31 -8.54 -14.81
C ASN A 183 -14.26 -7.18 -15.52
N ALA A 184 -13.09 -6.55 -15.57
CA ALA A 184 -12.89 -5.33 -16.35
C ALA A 184 -13.09 -5.60 -17.85
N GLY A 185 -13.70 -4.66 -18.57
CA GLY A 185 -13.88 -4.80 -20.02
C GLY A 185 -12.55 -4.77 -20.78
N ALA A 186 -12.55 -5.28 -22.02
CA ALA A 186 -11.36 -5.29 -22.88
C ALA A 186 -10.76 -3.87 -23.10
N GLU A 187 -11.61 -2.85 -23.15
CA GLU A 187 -11.18 -1.45 -23.24
C GLU A 187 -10.49 -0.96 -21.95
N GLU A 188 -10.96 -1.38 -20.78
CA GLU A 188 -10.34 -1.05 -19.49
C GLU A 188 -8.95 -1.70 -19.36
N LEU A 189 -8.84 -2.98 -19.74
CA LEU A 189 -7.57 -3.71 -19.77
C LEU A 189 -6.57 -3.08 -20.75
N ALA A 190 -7.01 -2.76 -21.97
CA ALA A 190 -6.19 -2.10 -22.97
C ALA A 190 -5.75 -0.70 -22.49
N ALA A 191 -6.65 0.06 -21.86
CA ALA A 191 -6.33 1.36 -21.28
C ALA A 191 -5.31 1.24 -20.14
N ALA A 192 -5.45 0.25 -19.27
CA ALA A 192 -4.56 0.01 -18.12
C ALA A 192 -3.12 -0.30 -18.54
N GLN A 193 -2.89 -0.81 -19.76
CA GLN A 193 -1.56 -1.10 -20.30
C GLN A 193 -0.92 0.10 -21.03
N GLN A 194 -1.70 1.12 -21.38
CA GLN A 194 -1.24 2.26 -22.17
C GLN A 194 -0.63 3.36 -21.30
N LEU A 195 0.70 3.36 -21.21
CA LEU A 195 1.48 4.34 -20.45
C LEU A 195 1.22 5.82 -20.84
N ARG A 196 0.83 6.10 -22.10
CA ARG A 196 0.48 7.46 -22.54
C ARG A 196 -0.77 8.01 -21.82
N GLN A 197 -1.74 7.14 -21.50
CA GLN A 197 -2.97 7.57 -20.83
C GLN A 197 -2.71 8.08 -19.40
N PHE A 198 -1.65 7.60 -18.76
CA PHE A 198 -1.33 7.93 -17.36
C PHE A 198 -0.12 8.85 -17.22
N PHE A 199 0.17 9.66 -18.25
CA PHE A 199 1.26 10.64 -18.22
C PHE A 199 1.18 11.55 -16.98
N TRP A 200 0.00 12.11 -16.69
CA TRP A 200 -0.21 12.98 -15.53
C TRP A 200 -0.01 12.26 -14.20
N SER A 201 -0.49 11.01 -14.07
CA SER A 201 -0.27 10.19 -12.87
C SER A 201 1.22 9.96 -12.61
N ARG A 202 2.02 9.76 -13.66
CA ARG A 202 3.48 9.63 -13.53
C ARG A 202 4.15 10.93 -13.09
N CYS A 203 3.75 12.07 -13.66
CA CYS A 203 4.23 13.38 -13.21
C CYS A 203 3.88 13.61 -11.74
N TRP A 204 2.64 13.30 -11.35
CA TRP A 204 2.21 13.39 -9.96
C TRP A 204 3.02 12.48 -9.04
N GLY A 205 3.34 11.25 -9.45
CA GLY A 205 4.17 10.34 -8.66
C GLY A 205 5.57 10.86 -8.40
N ARG A 206 6.20 11.48 -9.41
CA ARG A 206 7.50 12.17 -9.25
C ARG A 206 7.39 13.37 -8.32
N LEU A 207 6.37 14.21 -8.50
CA LEU A 207 6.14 15.36 -7.63
C LEU A 207 5.90 14.92 -6.19
N LYS A 208 5.07 13.89 -5.99
CA LYS A 208 4.79 13.31 -4.68
C LYS A 208 6.05 12.79 -4.01
N PHE A 209 6.97 12.16 -4.75
CA PHE A 209 8.30 11.83 -4.23
C PHE A 209 9.04 13.06 -3.71
N TYR A 210 9.12 14.14 -4.49
CA TYR A 210 9.81 15.37 -4.06
C TYR A 210 9.13 16.05 -2.87
N PHE A 211 7.79 16.16 -2.87
CA PHE A 211 7.07 16.70 -1.72
C PHE A 211 7.23 15.84 -0.46
N ASN A 212 7.26 14.51 -0.62
CA ASN A 212 7.54 13.60 0.48
C ASN A 212 9.01 13.63 0.92
N LEU A 213 9.95 14.08 0.08
CA LEU A 213 11.36 14.30 0.44
C LEU A 213 11.52 15.48 1.42
N PHE A 214 10.62 16.47 1.33
CA PHE A 214 10.60 17.68 2.16
C PHE A 214 9.67 17.59 3.38
N TRP A 215 8.98 16.47 3.58
CA TRP A 215 8.07 16.25 4.70
C TRP A 215 8.55 15.04 5.52
N PRO A 216 8.39 15.01 6.86
CA PRO A 216 8.81 13.89 7.69
C PRO A 216 7.89 12.66 7.54
N LEU A 217 7.60 12.24 6.30
CA LEU A 217 6.61 11.21 5.99
C LEU A 217 7.17 9.80 5.96
N PHE A 218 8.07 9.57 6.90
CA PHE A 218 8.44 8.27 7.34
C PHE A 218 8.72 8.37 8.82
N ASP A 219 7.76 8.13 9.70
CA ASP A 219 8.10 7.83 11.11
C ASP A 219 8.52 6.35 11.26
N LEU A 220 8.09 5.49 10.34
CA LEU A 220 8.59 4.11 10.20
C LEU A 220 9.92 4.04 9.45
N ASN A 221 10.16 4.87 8.42
CA ASN A 221 11.49 4.96 7.78
C ASN A 221 12.37 6.14 8.22
N ALA A 222 11.98 7.13 9.04
CA ALA A 222 13.01 8.02 9.58
C ALA A 222 13.94 7.14 10.41
N ASN A 223 13.39 6.33 11.31
CA ASN A 223 14.20 5.40 12.08
C ASN A 223 14.68 4.16 11.31
N ALA A 224 13.94 3.62 10.33
CA ALA A 224 14.44 2.48 9.54
C ALA A 224 15.36 2.89 8.37
N LEU A 225 15.09 3.99 7.66
CA LEU A 225 16.03 4.60 6.70
C LEU A 225 17.20 5.24 7.43
N LEU A 226 17.07 5.90 8.60
CA LEU A 226 18.23 6.35 9.40
C LEU A 226 19.03 5.17 9.93
N ARG A 227 18.39 4.12 10.49
CA ARG A 227 19.13 2.90 10.87
C ARG A 227 19.78 2.22 9.67
N TRP A 228 19.14 2.25 8.50
CA TRP A 228 19.69 1.69 7.26
C TRP A 228 20.80 2.54 6.66
N VAL A 229 20.67 3.87 6.63
CA VAL A 229 21.71 4.84 6.22
C VAL A 229 22.89 4.75 7.18
N ASN A 230 22.67 4.70 8.50
CA ASN A 230 23.73 4.52 9.48
C ASN A 230 24.45 3.17 9.31
N LYS A 231 23.70 2.09 9.04
CA LYS A 231 24.24 0.74 8.80
C LYS A 231 25.00 0.62 7.46
N THR A 232 24.60 1.36 6.43
CA THR A 232 25.23 1.30 5.08
C THR A 232 26.31 2.36 4.86
N ALA A 233 26.28 3.47 5.59
CA ALA A 233 27.30 4.52 5.56
C ALA A 233 28.42 4.32 6.60
N GLY A 234 28.31 3.30 7.47
CA GLY A 234 29.30 3.03 8.52
C GLY A 234 29.35 4.08 9.63
N ILE A 235 28.32 4.93 9.73
CA ILE A 235 28.23 5.96 10.77
C ILE A 235 27.57 5.30 11.98
N THR A 236 28.37 4.63 12.80
CA THR A 236 27.96 4.17 14.12
C THR A 236 27.95 5.36 15.08
N GLY A 237 26.76 5.70 15.57
CA GLY A 237 26.56 6.38 16.85
C GLY A 237 26.10 5.38 17.88
#